data_AF-A0A367LUM3-F1
#
_entry.id   AF-A0A367LUM3-F1
#
_cell.length_a   1.000
_cell.length_b   1.000
_cell.length_c   1.000
_cell.angle_alpha   90.00
_cell.angle_beta   90.00
_cell.angle_gamma   90.00
#
_symmetry.space_group_name_H-M   'P 1'
#
loop_
_entity.id
_entity.type
_entity.pdbx_description
1 polymer ?
#
loop_
_entity_poly.entity_id
_entity_poly.type
_entity_poly.pdbx_seq_one_letter_code
_entity_poly.pdbx_strand_id
1 'polypeptide(L)'
;FHGERQEGIGPFHVTQVNGERCSAARAFLHPALARPNLTVLSSALTLRVLLEGTRATGVEISQAGEVVQLQARREVILSAGSINSVSYTHLPLAT
;
A
#
# COMPACT_ATOMS: atom_id res chain seq x y z
N PHE A 1 13.76 25.87 -0.49
CA PHE A 1 12.62 26.71 -0.08
C PHE A 1 11.74 26.12 1.04
N HIS A 2 12.21 25.14 1.84
CA HIS A 2 11.43 24.59 2.98
C HIS A 2 12.28 24.33 4.24
N GLY A 3 13.41 25.01 4.38
CA GLY A 3 14.20 25.04 5.62
C GLY A 3 13.89 26.28 6.45
N GLU A 4 14.48 26.37 7.65
CA GLU A 4 14.36 27.52 8.56
C GLU A 4 14.68 28.86 7.89
N ARG A 5 15.63 28.86 6.95
CA ARG A 5 15.93 29.98 6.06
C ARG A 5 15.52 29.65 4.64
N GLN A 6 14.71 30.52 4.04
CA GLN A 6 14.35 30.44 2.62
C GLN A 6 15.59 30.75 1.76
N GLU A 7 16.05 29.75 1.01
CA GLU A 7 17.19 29.86 0.09
C GLU A 7 16.86 30.66 -1.20
N GLY A 8 15.59 31.00 -1.45
CA GLY A 8 15.18 31.79 -2.61
C GLY A 8 13.72 31.57 -3.03
N ILE A 9 13.33 32.20 -4.15
CA ILE A 9 11.99 32.12 -4.75
C ILE A 9 12.13 31.70 -6.21
N GLY A 10 11.32 30.73 -6.65
CA GLY A 10 11.29 30.28 -8.03
C GLY A 10 10.15 29.30 -8.29
N PRO A 11 9.86 29.00 -9.57
CA PRO A 11 8.91 27.97 -9.94
C PRO A 11 9.37 26.61 -9.43
N PHE A 12 8.43 25.75 -9.03
CA PHE A 12 8.70 24.37 -8.63
C PHE A 12 7.81 23.42 -9.42
N HIS A 13 8.33 22.24 -9.71
CA HIS A 13 7.55 21.20 -10.36
C HIS A 13 6.56 20.57 -9.37
N VAL A 14 5.37 20.31 -9.89
CA VAL A 14 4.29 19.67 -9.16
C VAL A 14 3.84 18.43 -9.90
N THR A 15 3.42 17.41 -9.17
CA THR A 15 2.83 16.21 -9.76
C THR A 15 1.37 16.50 -10.17
N GLN A 16 1.22 17.21 -11.28
CA GLN A 16 -0.06 17.64 -11.83
C GLN A 16 -0.14 17.39 -13.34
N VAL A 17 -1.35 17.14 -13.84
CA VAL A 17 -1.66 17.05 -15.26
C VAL A 17 -2.96 17.82 -15.48
N ASN A 18 -2.96 18.76 -16.44
CA ASN A 18 -4.12 19.61 -16.74
C ASN A 18 -4.66 20.40 -15.53
N GLY A 19 -3.77 20.89 -14.67
CA GLY A 19 -4.15 21.67 -13.47
C GLY A 19 -4.72 20.84 -12.32
N GLU A 20 -4.78 19.51 -12.46
CA GLU A 20 -5.27 18.61 -11.42
C GLU A 20 -4.14 17.77 -10.82
N ARG A 21 -4.32 17.35 -9.56
CA ARG A 21 -3.41 16.39 -8.91
C ARG A 21 -3.31 15.10 -9.73
N CYS A 22 -2.08 14.70 -10.06
CA CYS A 22 -1.82 13.39 -10.63
C CYS A 22 -1.37 12.43 -9.52
N SER A 23 -2.30 11.66 -8.95
CA SER A 23 -1.99 10.66 -7.93
C SER A 23 -1.30 9.43 -8.51
N ALA A 24 -0.64 8.62 -7.67
CA ALA A 24 -0.10 7.33 -8.10
C ALA A 24 -1.18 6.39 -8.66
N ALA A 25 -2.40 6.42 -8.12
CA ALA A 25 -3.53 5.67 -8.65
C ALA A 25 -3.89 6.12 -10.08
N ARG A 26 -3.97 7.44 -10.33
CA ARG A 26 -4.25 7.98 -11.66
C ARG A 26 -3.12 7.66 -12.65
N ALA A 27 -1.87 7.82 -12.23
CA ALA A 27 -0.70 7.65 -13.09
C ALA A 27 -0.42 6.18 -13.44
N PHE A 28 -0.56 5.27 -12.48
CA PHE A 28 -0.08 3.88 -12.61
C PHE A 28 -1.20 2.84 -12.55
N LEU A 29 -2.20 3.03 -11.68
CA LEU A 29 -3.23 2.01 -11.45
C LEU A 29 -4.34 2.07 -12.51
N HIS A 30 -4.95 3.24 -12.72
CA HIS A 30 -6.09 3.38 -13.63
C HIS A 30 -5.80 2.86 -15.05
N PRO A 31 -4.63 3.14 -15.67
CA PRO A 31 -4.31 2.60 -16.98
C PRO A 31 -4.14 1.06 -16.99
N ALA A 32 -3.86 0.45 -15.85
CA ALA A 32 -3.62 -0.99 -15.71
C ALA A 32 -4.85 -1.79 -15.27
N LEU A 33 -5.97 -1.14 -14.90
CA LEU A 33 -7.16 -1.80 -14.34
C LEU A 33 -7.80 -2.84 -15.26
N ALA A 34 -7.64 -2.71 -16.59
CA ALA A 34 -8.18 -3.65 -17.56
C ALA A 34 -7.39 -4.97 -17.67
N ARG A 35 -6.25 -5.10 -16.99
CA ARG A 35 -5.41 -6.31 -17.07
C ARG A 35 -6.08 -7.49 -16.34
N PRO A 36 -6.25 -8.65 -16.99
CA PRO A 36 -6.96 -9.79 -16.39
C PRO A 36 -6.24 -10.42 -15.20
N ASN A 37 -4.93 -10.16 -15.05
CA ASN A 37 -4.11 -10.66 -13.96
C ASN A 37 -3.96 -9.66 -12.79
N LEU A 38 -4.71 -8.56 -12.79
CA LEU A 38 -4.73 -7.58 -11.72
C LEU A 38 -6.12 -7.55 -11.06
N THR A 39 -6.16 -7.77 -9.75
CA THR A 39 -7.37 -7.60 -8.95
C THR A 39 -7.11 -6.51 -7.91
N VAL A 40 -8.03 -5.54 -7.83
CA VAL A 40 -7.98 -4.46 -6.84
C VAL A 40 -9.17 -4.62 -5.90
N LEU A 41 -8.87 -4.81 -4.61
CA LEU A 41 -9.88 -4.83 -3.57
C LEU A 41 -9.86 -3.50 -2.83
N SER A 42 -10.86 -2.66 -3.09
CA SER A 42 -11.10 -1.45 -2.29
C SER A 42 -11.82 -1.80 -0.98
N SER A 43 -11.71 -0.94 0.02
CA SER A 43 -12.36 -1.12 1.33
C SER A 43 -12.04 -2.47 1.99
N ALA A 44 -10.79 -2.92 1.81
CA ALA A 44 -10.24 -4.15 2.37
C ALA A 44 -9.08 -3.80 3.30
N LEU A 45 -9.32 -3.79 4.61
CA LEU A 45 -8.30 -3.51 5.61
C LEU A 45 -7.50 -4.77 5.89
N THR A 46 -6.18 -4.73 5.67
CA THR A 46 -5.31 -5.84 6.10
C THR A 46 -5.19 -5.85 7.62
N LEU A 47 -5.43 -7.00 8.24
CA LEU A 47 -5.35 -7.19 9.68
C LEU A 47 -3.98 -7.77 10.09
N ARG A 48 -3.50 -8.77 9.36
CA ARG A 48 -2.19 -9.41 9.60
C ARG A 48 -1.68 -10.17 8.38
N VAL A 49 -0.37 -10.44 8.37
CA VAL A 49 0.27 -11.40 7.46
C VAL A 49 0.10 -12.81 8.03
N LEU A 50 -0.23 -13.76 7.16
CA LEU A 50 -0.26 -15.18 7.49
C LEU A 50 1.15 -15.75 7.31
N LEU A 51 1.65 -16.46 8.31
CA LEU A 51 3.00 -17.02 8.35
C LEU A 51 2.96 -18.54 8.57
N GLU A 52 3.76 -19.26 7.79
CA GLU A 52 4.15 -20.64 8.06
C GLU A 52 5.64 -20.63 8.44
N GLY A 53 5.92 -20.71 9.75
CA GLY A 53 7.27 -20.46 10.27
C GLY A 53 7.74 -19.05 9.93
N THR A 54 8.79 -18.94 9.12
CA THR A 54 9.34 -17.65 8.65
C THR A 54 8.82 -17.22 7.29
N ARG A 55 7.93 -18.00 6.66
CA ARG A 55 7.44 -17.74 5.29
C ARG A 55 6.06 -17.08 5.31
N ALA A 56 5.93 -15.94 4.65
CA ALA A 56 4.62 -15.32 4.38
C ALA A 56 3.84 -16.14 3.35
N THR A 57 2.62 -16.53 3.71
CA THR A 57 1.73 -17.37 2.89
C THR A 57 0.47 -16.65 2.45
N GLY A 58 0.17 -15.48 3.03
CA GLY A 58 -1.02 -14.73 2.69
C GLY A 58 -1.29 -13.56 3.62
N VAL A 59 -2.50 -13.04 3.57
CA VAL A 59 -3.00 -11.99 4.47
C VAL A 59 -4.40 -12.30 4.95
N GLU A 60 -4.71 -11.86 6.15
CA GLU A 60 -6.08 -11.78 6.64
C GLU A 60 -6.57 -10.34 6.49
N ILE A 61 -7.76 -10.18 5.92
CA ILE A 61 -8.37 -8.87 5.66
C ILE A 61 -9.76 -8.78 6.29
N SER A 62 -10.17 -7.58 6.66
CA SER A 62 -11.58 -7.23 6.87
C SER A 62 -12.12 -6.56 5.62
N GLN A 63 -13.17 -7.12 5.02
CA GLN A 63 -13.83 -6.57 3.85
C GLN A 63 -15.34 -6.71 3.99
N ALA A 64 -16.07 -5.60 3.82
CA ALA A 64 -17.53 -5.56 3.95
C ALA A 64 -18.06 -6.14 5.29
N GLY A 65 -17.29 -6.00 6.38
CA GLY A 65 -17.64 -6.50 7.71
C GLY A 65 -17.21 -7.95 7.98
N GLU A 66 -16.75 -8.68 6.96
CA GLU A 66 -16.31 -10.06 7.07
C GLU A 66 -14.79 -10.16 7.16
N VAL A 67 -14.30 -11.15 7.91
CA VAL A 67 -12.87 -11.48 7.98
C VAL A 67 -12.58 -12.63 7.04
N VAL A 68 -11.69 -12.40 6.07
CA VAL A 68 -11.36 -13.35 5.01
C VAL A 68 -9.86 -13.49 4.86
N GLN A 69 -9.39 -14.69 4.52
CA GLN A 69 -7.98 -14.97 4.25
C GLN A 69 -7.71 -15.06 2.75
N LEU A 70 -6.67 -14.36 2.30
CA LEU A 70 -6.18 -14.40 0.93
C LEU A 70 -4.81 -15.06 0.90
N GLN A 71 -4.66 -16.10 0.09
CA GLN A 71 -3.42 -16.87 -0.04
C GLN A 71 -2.52 -16.30 -1.14
N ALA A 72 -1.22 -16.21 -0.85
CA ALA A 72 -0.17 -15.77 -1.75
C ALA A 72 0.71 -16.96 -2.15
N ARG A 73 0.75 -17.27 -3.45
CA ARG A 73 1.58 -18.38 -3.97
C ARG A 73 3.08 -18.09 -3.88
N ARG A 74 3.48 -16.81 -3.97
CA ARG A 74 4.89 -16.40 -4.02
C ARG A 74 5.25 -15.55 -2.82
N GLU A 75 4.72 -14.34 -2.77
CA GLU A 75 5.16 -13.29 -1.84
C GLU A 75 3.99 -12.42 -1.38
N VAL A 76 4.18 -11.78 -0.23
CA VAL A 76 3.34 -10.71 0.30
C VAL A 76 4.17 -9.44 0.34
N ILE A 77 3.74 -8.38 -0.36
CA ILE A 77 4.46 -7.10 -0.44
C ILE A 77 3.70 -6.06 0.39
N LEU A 78 4.27 -5.65 1.52
CA LEU A 78 3.69 -4.61 2.37
C LEU A 78 3.95 -3.22 1.77
N SER A 79 2.87 -2.50 1.47
CA SER A 79 2.91 -1.14 0.91
C SER A 79 1.96 -0.20 1.66
N ALA A 80 1.73 -0.46 2.96
CA ALA A 80 0.73 0.24 3.78
C ALA A 80 1.23 1.55 4.40
N GLY A 81 2.37 2.07 3.94
CA GLY A 81 3.06 3.22 4.53
C GLY A 81 3.92 2.85 5.74
N SER A 82 4.75 3.78 6.22
CA SER A 82 5.77 3.55 7.25
C SER A 82 5.19 3.14 8.61
N ILE A 83 3.97 3.59 8.93
CA ILE A 83 3.32 3.28 10.21
C ILE A 83 2.72 1.88 10.16
N ASN A 84 1.81 1.62 9.22
CA ASN A 84 1.05 0.37 9.21
C ASN A 84 1.89 -0.83 8.74
N SER A 85 2.85 -0.62 7.82
CA SER A 85 3.66 -1.74 7.32
C SER A 85 4.48 -2.38 8.43
N VAL A 86 4.93 -1.60 9.41
CA VAL A 86 5.68 -2.10 10.58
C VAL A 86 4.78 -2.99 11.44
N SER A 87 3.55 -2.55 11.72
CA SER A 87 2.57 -3.31 12.52
C SER A 87 2.32 -4.73 12.00
N TYR A 88 2.39 -4.95 10.69
CA TYR A 88 2.15 -6.26 10.07
C TYR A 88 3.35 -7.21 10.11
N THR A 89 4.54 -6.73 10.48
CA THR A 89 5.76 -7.55 10.53
C THR A 89 6.03 -8.14 11.91
N HIS A 90 5.34 -7.69 12.95
CA HIS A 90 5.54 -8.18 14.31
C HIS A 90 4.93 -9.58 14.46
N LEU A 91 5.82 -10.57 14.59
CA LEU A 91 5.48 -11.86 15.19
C LEU A 91 5.01 -11.62 16.64
N PRO A 92 4.00 -12.33 17.14
CA PRO A 92 3.80 -12.40 18.58
C PRO A 92 5.13 -12.90 19.18
N LEU A 93 5.69 -12.14 20.11
CA LEU A 93 6.82 -12.60 20.92
C LEU A 93 6.39 -13.97 21.48
N ALA A 94 7.17 -15.01 21.15
CA ALA A 94 6.95 -16.33 21.71
C ALA A 94 6.94 -16.20 23.24
N THR A 95 5.79 -16.43 23.85
CA THR A 95 5.65 -16.72 25.29
C THR A 95 6.06 -18.14 25.58
#